data_AF-A0A962YZ98-F1
#
_entry.id   AF-A0A962YZ98-F1
#
_cell.length_a   1.000
_cell.length_b   1.000
_cell.length_c   1.000
_cell.angle_alpha   90.00
_cell.angle_beta   90.00
_cell.angle_gamma   90.00
#
_symmetry.space_group_name_H-M   'P 1'
#
loop_
_entity.id
_entity.type
_entity.pdbx_description
1 polymer ?
#
loop_
_entity_poly.entity_id
_entity_poly.type
_entity_poly.pdbx_seq_one_letter_code
_entity_poly.pdbx_strand_id
1 'polypeptide(L)'
;TSDTGQVSFSQTGCEHGTREALEVSNPKVGWINLKKVLSEYVTKPEKDANKRPDAKKSGSGKEGRVQQQKCWRARKSLARIARELKQGYKPARGEVLRLQRAEEEEYLALFCEKPLR
;
A
#
# COMPACT_ATOMS: atom_id res chain seq x y z
N THR A 1 -50.73 28.99 -10.89
CA THR A 1 -49.40 28.63 -11.39
C THR A 1 -48.73 27.76 -10.32
N SER A 2 -49.13 26.49 -10.23
CA SER A 2 -48.50 25.31 -10.86
C SER A 2 -47.07 25.08 -10.38
N ASP A 3 -46.91 24.25 -9.35
CA ASP A 3 -45.68 23.50 -9.08
C ASP A 3 -45.96 22.33 -8.11
N THR A 4 -46.68 21.31 -8.60
CA THR A 4 -46.78 20.02 -7.90
C THR A 4 -45.86 19.04 -8.61
N GLY A 5 -44.56 19.11 -8.30
CA GLY A 5 -43.56 18.16 -8.76
C GLY A 5 -43.80 16.79 -8.12
N GLN A 6 -44.65 15.98 -8.73
CA GLN A 6 -44.93 14.62 -8.26
C GLN A 6 -43.90 13.66 -8.86
N VAL A 7 -43.13 13.00 -7.99
CA VAL A 7 -42.19 11.95 -8.39
C VAL A 7 -42.87 10.60 -8.21
N SER A 8 -43.08 9.87 -9.30
CA SER A 8 -43.56 8.50 -9.28
C SER A 8 -42.39 7.53 -9.49
N PHE A 9 -42.44 6.41 -8.79
CA PHE A 9 -41.44 5.35 -8.88
C PHE A 9 -42.09 4.10 -9.48
N SER A 10 -41.49 3.54 -10.52
CA SER A 10 -41.90 2.27 -11.12
C SER A 10 -40.69 1.34 -11.24
N GLN A 11 -40.93 0.04 -11.06
CA GLN A 11 -39.93 -1.00 -11.28
C GLN A 11 -40.37 -1.93 -12.40
N THR A 12 -39.44 -2.27 -13.28
CA THR A 12 -39.57 -3.36 -14.26
C THR A 12 -38.70 -4.52 -13.80
N GLY A 13 -39.31 -5.66 -13.50
CA GLY A 13 -38.58 -6.85 -13.05
C GLY A 13 -37.77 -7.48 -14.18
N CYS A 14 -36.56 -7.96 -13.87
CA CYS A 14 -35.73 -8.71 -14.81
C CYS A 14 -36.24 -10.15 -14.99
N GLU A 15 -35.94 -10.78 -16.15
CA GLU A 15 -36.45 -12.12 -16.51
C GLU A 15 -35.95 -13.25 -15.60
N HIS A 16 -34.81 -13.07 -14.91
CA HIS A 16 -34.18 -14.08 -14.06
C HIS A 16 -33.96 -13.64 -12.60
N GLY A 17 -34.78 -12.71 -12.09
CA GLY A 17 -34.76 -12.30 -10.68
C GLY A 17 -35.98 -12.80 -9.91
N THR A 18 -35.83 -13.07 -8.60
CA THR A 18 -36.97 -13.22 -7.71
C THR A 18 -37.71 -11.88 -7.62
N ARG A 19 -38.99 -11.88 -8.01
CA ARG A 19 -39.86 -10.69 -7.96
C ARG A 19 -40.37 -10.49 -6.55
N GLU A 20 -39.52 -10.02 -5.66
CA GLU A 20 -39.94 -9.62 -4.33
C GLU A 20 -40.49 -8.18 -4.36
N ALA A 21 -41.69 -7.99 -3.82
CA ALA A 21 -42.31 -6.68 -3.75
C ALA A 21 -41.56 -5.83 -2.71
N LEU A 22 -40.87 -4.78 -3.16
CA LEU A 22 -40.23 -3.84 -2.27
C LEU A 22 -41.28 -2.87 -1.72
N GLU A 23 -41.58 -2.98 -0.42
CA GLU A 23 -42.47 -2.03 0.26
C GLU A 23 -41.74 -0.70 0.50
N VAL A 24 -42.02 0.29 -0.36
CA VAL A 24 -41.45 1.64 -0.24
C VAL A 24 -42.27 2.43 0.77
N SER A 25 -41.94 2.29 2.06
CA SER A 25 -42.47 3.22 3.07
C SER A 25 -41.76 4.57 2.91
N ASN A 26 -42.53 5.61 2.61
CA ASN A 26 -42.01 6.98 2.52
C ASN A 26 -42.46 7.73 3.78
N PRO A 27 -41.79 7.53 4.93
CA PRO A 27 -42.17 8.22 6.15
C PRO A 27 -42.06 9.73 5.91
N LYS A 28 -43.04 10.51 6.41
CA LYS A 28 -42.95 11.98 6.41
C LYS A 28 -41.81 12.41 7.33
N VAL A 29 -40.59 12.31 6.84
CA VAL A 29 -39.42 12.85 7.51
C VAL A 29 -39.37 14.34 7.20
N GLY A 30 -39.39 15.16 8.25
CA GLY A 30 -39.11 16.59 8.10
C GLY A 30 -37.69 16.78 7.54
N TRP A 31 -37.38 18.01 7.09
CA TRP A 31 -36.06 18.35 6.57
C TRP A 31 -34.95 17.89 7.52
N ILE A 32 -34.24 16.85 7.09
CA ILE A 32 -33.15 16.28 7.88
C ILE A 32 -31.99 17.26 7.79
N ASN A 33 -31.52 17.76 8.93
CA ASN A 33 -30.34 18.61 8.94
C ASN A 33 -29.11 17.76 8.59
N LEU A 34 -28.75 17.78 7.30
CA LEU A 34 -27.67 16.96 6.74
C LEU A 34 -26.37 17.10 7.52
N LYS A 35 -26.05 18.29 8.05
CA LYS A 35 -24.83 18.52 8.83
C LYS A 35 -24.83 17.75 10.15
N LYS A 36 -25.99 17.67 10.81
CA LYS A 36 -26.14 16.95 12.08
C LYS A 36 -26.03 15.44 11.86
N VAL A 37 -26.71 14.93 10.83
CA VAL A 37 -26.61 13.52 10.44
C VAL A 37 -25.18 13.20 10.03
N LEU A 38 -24.56 13.99 9.15
CA LEU A 38 -23.17 13.78 8.74
C LEU A 38 -22.20 13.83 9.92
N SER A 39 -22.43 14.65 10.95
CA SER A 39 -21.54 14.67 12.12
C SER A 39 -21.59 13.39 12.98
N GLU A 40 -22.70 12.65 12.95
CA GLU A 40 -22.82 11.34 13.60
C GLU A 40 -22.18 10.22 12.76
N TYR A 41 -22.16 10.37 11.43
CA TYR A 41 -21.54 9.44 10.48
C TYR A 41 -20.08 9.76 10.14
N VAL A 42 -19.57 10.96 10.47
CA VAL A 42 -18.13 11.27 10.48
C VAL A 42 -17.56 10.62 11.74
N THR A 43 -17.52 9.30 11.70
CA THR A 43 -16.68 8.49 12.57
C THR A 43 -15.27 9.06 12.49
N LYS A 44 -14.66 9.24 13.66
CA LYS A 44 -13.25 9.56 13.86
C LYS A 44 -12.40 8.92 12.75
N PRO A 45 -11.39 9.59 12.18
CA PRO A 45 -10.49 8.91 11.25
C PRO A 45 -9.83 7.77 12.00
N GLU A 46 -10.37 6.57 11.79
CA GLU A 46 -9.72 5.33 12.17
C GLU A 46 -8.41 5.36 11.42
N LYS A 47 -7.30 5.48 12.16
CA LYS A 47 -5.98 5.15 11.65
C LYS A 47 -5.91 3.63 11.46
N ASP A 48 -6.82 3.08 10.68
CA ASP A 48 -6.63 1.80 10.06
C ASP A 48 -5.65 2.03 8.93
N ALA A 49 -4.39 1.92 9.33
CA ALA A 49 -3.31 1.62 8.43
C ALA A 49 -3.83 0.58 7.43
N ASN A 50 -3.81 0.94 6.15
CA ASN A 50 -3.94 0.02 5.02
C ASN A 50 -2.97 -1.15 5.20
N LYS A 51 -3.33 -2.14 6.01
CA LYS A 51 -2.76 -3.48 5.96
C LYS A 51 -3.42 -4.10 4.75
N ARG A 52 -2.77 -3.91 3.59
CA ARG A 52 -3.03 -4.75 2.41
C ARG A 52 -3.11 -6.19 2.92
N PRO A 53 -4.15 -6.96 2.57
CA PRO A 53 -4.20 -8.35 2.94
C PRO A 53 -2.91 -8.99 2.42
N ASP A 54 -2.10 -9.51 3.33
CA ASP A 54 -0.89 -10.25 3.00
C ASP A 54 -1.32 -11.43 2.15
N ALA A 55 -1.19 -11.28 0.83
CA ALA A 55 -1.36 -12.37 -0.09
C ALA A 55 -0.36 -13.44 0.35
N LYS A 56 -0.88 -14.52 0.95
CA LYS A 56 -0.17 -15.76 1.27
C LYS A 56 0.30 -16.41 -0.04
N LYS A 57 1.26 -15.77 -0.73
CA LYS A 57 2.02 -16.42 -1.79
C LYS A 57 2.91 -17.45 -1.10
N SER A 58 2.67 -18.70 -1.47
CA SER A 58 3.46 -19.90 -1.22
C SER A 58 4.95 -19.58 -1.01
N GLY A 59 5.45 -20.01 0.15
CA GLY A 59 6.66 -19.48 0.80
C GLY A 59 8.00 -19.88 0.20
N SER A 60 8.09 -20.76 -0.79
CA SER A 60 9.39 -21.32 -1.20
C SER A 60 10.19 -20.47 -2.19
N GLY A 61 9.55 -19.61 -3.00
CA GLY A 61 10.23 -18.77 -4.00
C GLY A 61 10.55 -17.34 -3.56
N LYS A 62 9.94 -16.88 -2.46
CA LYS A 62 10.07 -15.50 -1.97
C LYS A 62 11.43 -15.24 -1.32
N GLU A 63 11.92 -16.19 -0.53
CA GLU A 63 13.16 -16.03 0.24
C GLU A 63 14.37 -15.90 -0.67
N GLY A 64 14.47 -16.72 -1.73
CA GLY A 64 15.51 -16.59 -2.74
C GLY A 64 15.50 -15.25 -3.46
N ARG A 65 14.31 -14.73 -3.82
CA ARG A 65 14.18 -13.42 -4.49
C ARG A 65 14.53 -12.27 -3.56
N VAL A 66 14.14 -12.35 -2.28
CA VAL A 66 14.50 -11.35 -1.27
C VAL A 66 16.02 -11.35 -1.06
N GLN A 67 16.65 -12.53 -0.98
CA GLN A 67 18.09 -12.64 -0.82
C GLN A 67 18.84 -12.09 -2.04
N GLN A 68 18.43 -12.42 -3.26
CA GLN A 68 18.99 -11.83 -4.48
C GLN A 68 18.86 -10.30 -4.51
N GLN A 69 17.73 -9.75 -4.07
CA GLN A 69 17.57 -8.30 -3.96
C GLN A 69 18.52 -7.69 -2.93
N LYS A 70 18.74 -8.33 -1.78
CA LYS A 70 19.69 -7.85 -0.78
C LYS A 70 21.12 -7.83 -1.35
N CYS A 71 21.54 -8.91 -2.02
CA CYS A 71 22.84 -8.97 -2.68
C CYS A 71 23.02 -7.89 -3.75
N TRP A 72 21.99 -7.65 -4.57
CA TRP A 72 22.02 -6.57 -5.55
C TRP A 72 22.15 -5.19 -4.91
N ARG A 73 21.44 -4.95 -3.79
CA ARG A 73 21.52 -3.68 -3.05
C ARG A 73 22.91 -3.46 -2.46
N ALA A 74 23.52 -4.48 -1.85
CA ALA A 74 24.88 -4.41 -1.31
C ALA A 74 25.91 -4.07 -2.40
N ARG A 75 25.85 -4.74 -3.57
CA ARG A 75 26.70 -4.40 -4.74
C ARG A 75 26.52 -2.97 -5.21
N LYS A 76 25.28 -2.46 -5.23
CA LYS A 76 24.98 -1.08 -5.61
C LYS A 76 25.53 -0.08 -4.57
N SER A 77 25.49 -0.44 -3.29
CA SER A 77 26.07 0.34 -2.19
C SER A 77 27.58 0.49 -2.38
N LEU A 78 28.29 -0.60 -2.65
CA LEU A 78 29.73 -0.57 -2.96
C LEU A 78 30.08 0.31 -4.15
N ALA A 79 29.31 0.24 -5.23
CA ALA A 79 29.53 1.09 -6.40
C ALA A 79 29.38 2.59 -6.06
N ARG A 80 28.40 2.95 -5.22
CA ARG A 80 28.22 4.32 -4.74
C ARG A 80 29.38 4.76 -3.85
N ILE A 81 29.78 3.93 -2.89
CA ILE A 81 30.92 4.20 -2.00
C ILE A 81 32.20 4.39 -2.82
N ALA A 82 32.47 3.51 -3.79
CA ALA A 82 33.63 3.63 -4.68
C ALA A 82 33.63 4.93 -5.48
N ARG A 83 32.45 5.39 -5.93
CA ARG A 83 32.32 6.68 -6.62
C ARG A 83 32.61 7.85 -5.68
N GLU A 84 32.06 7.84 -4.46
CA GLU A 84 32.33 8.87 -3.45
C GLU A 84 33.82 8.90 -3.08
N LEU A 85 34.45 7.73 -2.94
CA LEU A 85 35.88 7.62 -2.68
C LEU A 85 36.72 8.21 -3.84
N LYS A 86 36.26 8.13 -5.09
CA LYS A 86 36.95 8.70 -6.25
C LYS A 86 36.77 10.21 -6.42
N GLN A 87 35.63 10.76 -6.00
CA GLN A 87 35.29 12.17 -6.22
C GLN A 87 35.96 13.15 -5.24
N GLY A 88 36.68 12.63 -4.24
CA GLY A 88 37.26 13.41 -3.16
C GLY A 88 36.24 13.63 -2.04
N TYR A 89 36.67 13.34 -0.82
CA TYR A 89 35.83 13.37 0.38
C TYR A 89 36.61 13.99 1.54
N LYS A 90 35.88 14.51 2.54
CA LYS A 90 36.50 14.99 3.79
C LYS A 90 37.13 13.79 4.54
N PRO A 91 38.31 13.91 5.16
CA PRO A 91 39.00 12.78 5.80
C PRO A 91 38.14 11.97 6.76
N ALA A 92 37.38 12.62 7.66
CA ALA A 92 36.46 11.97 8.60
C ALA A 92 35.36 11.15 7.89
N ARG A 93 34.93 11.56 6.70
CA ARG A 93 33.97 10.81 5.88
C ARG A 93 34.63 9.61 5.20
N GLY A 94 35.93 9.69 4.93
CA GLY A 94 36.71 8.65 4.28
C GLY A 94 36.85 7.38 5.10
N GLU A 95 37.14 7.50 6.38
CA GLU A 95 37.21 6.36 7.30
C GLU A 95 35.87 5.65 7.38
N VAL A 96 34.78 6.41 7.52
CA VAL A 96 33.41 5.88 7.51
C VAL A 96 33.10 5.14 6.21
N LEU A 97 33.44 5.74 5.05
CA LEU A 97 33.21 5.11 3.75
C LEU A 97 34.01 3.82 3.56
N ARG A 98 35.25 3.76 4.06
CA ARG A 98 36.07 2.53 4.03
C ARG A 98 35.50 1.45 4.94
N LEU A 99 35.02 1.81 6.13
CA LEU A 99 34.37 0.87 7.04
C LEU A 99 33.09 0.29 6.40
N GLN A 100 32.22 1.16 5.88
CA GLN A 100 31.01 0.75 5.16
C GLN A 100 31.32 -0.14 3.95
N ARG A 101 32.42 0.14 3.25
CA ARG A 101 32.88 -0.70 2.15
C ARG A 101 33.23 -2.10 2.65
N ALA A 102 34.00 -2.21 3.74
CA ALA A 102 34.39 -3.49 4.32
C ALA A 102 33.18 -4.30 4.81
N GLU A 103 32.21 -3.65 5.46
CA GLU A 103 30.97 -4.29 5.92
C GLU A 103 30.14 -4.87 4.76
N GLU A 104 29.99 -4.11 3.67
CA GLU A 104 29.23 -4.56 2.50
C GLU A 104 29.99 -5.66 1.72
N GLU A 105 31.32 -5.59 1.65
CA GLU A 105 32.17 -6.64 1.07
C GLU A 105 32.07 -7.94 1.88
N GLU A 106 32.14 -7.86 3.22
CA GLU A 106 31.95 -9.00 4.12
C GLU A 106 30.55 -9.61 3.98
N TYR A 107 29.51 -8.77 3.94
CA TYR A 107 28.13 -9.22 3.72
C TYR A 107 28.01 -10.00 2.41
N LEU A 108 28.61 -9.49 1.32
CA LEU A 108 28.56 -10.17 0.02
C LEU A 108 29.30 -11.52 0.07
N ALA A 109 30.48 -11.56 0.67
CA ALA A 109 31.26 -12.79 0.81
C ALA A 109 30.51 -13.87 1.60
N LEU A 110 29.84 -13.50 2.71
CA LEU A 110 29.13 -14.43 3.57
C LEU A 110 27.79 -14.89 3.00
N PHE A 111 27.04 -14.01 2.33
CA PHE A 111 25.62 -14.21 2.05
C PHE A 111 25.24 -14.27 0.57
N CYS A 112 26.14 -13.86 -0.34
CA CYS A 112 25.81 -13.63 -1.75
C CYS A 112 26.74 -14.35 -2.71
N GLU A 113 27.99 -14.55 -2.33
CA GLU A 113 28.93 -15.38 -3.05
C GLU A 113 28.75 -16.84 -2.60
N LYS A 114 27.74 -17.52 -3.16
CA LYS A 114 27.69 -18.98 -3.09
C LYS A 114 28.64 -19.53 -4.16
N PRO A 115 29.55 -20.48 -3.83
CA PRO A 115 30.36 -21.15 -4.84
C PRO A 115 29.43 -21.75 -5.88
N LEU A 116 29.76 -21.53 -7.16
CA LEU A 116 29.21 -22.31 -8.26
C LEU A 116 29.38 -23.80 -7.89
N ARG A 117 28.28 -24.47 -7.54
CA ARG A 117 28.19 -25.92 -7.45
C ARG A 117 27.48 -26.42 -8.68
#